data_AF-A0A4Y2X7P8-F1
#
_entry.id   AF-A0A4Y2X7P8-F1
#
_cell.length_a   1.000
_cell.length_b   1.000
_cell.length_c   1.000
_cell.angle_alpha   90.00
_cell.angle_beta   90.00
_cell.angle_gamma   90.00
#
_symmetry.space_group_name_H-M   'P 1'
#
loop_
_entity.id
_entity.type
_entity.pdbx_description
1 polymer ?
#
loop_
_entity_poly.entity_id
_entity_poly.type
_entity_poly.pdbx_seq_one_letter_code
_entity_poly.pdbx_strand_id
1 'polypeptide(L)'
;MQYYFRSLALPQHPISHMILPATLRRIYNVRPSHILPFCERVKSIIHDSELNFCDIQTVDLQIFPPWNIPQFSFLNPFSGFDKSRTSPVIYQQLFSFHRYRYSSYRPVFTDGSKAVGHVGCGIIFDADISRFRLHTSFSILTAELVSIFYALQIVNRPRV
;
A
#
# COMPACT_ATOMS: atom_id res chain seq x y z
N MET A 1 -10.04 3.56 -12.45
CA MET A 1 -9.19 4.59 -11.79
C MET A 1 -7.76 4.13 -11.51
N GLN A 2 -7.51 2.91 -11.01
CA GLN A 2 -6.15 2.43 -10.68
C GLN A 2 -5.11 2.60 -11.80
N TYR A 3 -5.47 2.27 -13.06
CA TYR A 3 -4.59 2.45 -14.21
C TYR A 3 -4.16 3.92 -14.40
N TYR A 4 -5.09 4.86 -14.27
CA TYR A 4 -4.81 6.29 -14.42
C TYR A 4 -3.78 6.79 -13.40
N PHE A 5 -3.97 6.49 -12.12
CA PHE A 5 -3.01 6.86 -11.07
C PHE A 5 -1.65 6.18 -11.26
N ARG A 6 -1.63 4.92 -11.71
CA ARG A 6 -0.37 4.22 -12.02
C ARG A 6 0.37 4.88 -13.18
N SER A 7 -0.34 5.30 -14.22
CA SER A 7 0.24 6.05 -15.33
C SER A 7 0.75 7.42 -14.91
N LEU A 8 0.04 8.15 -14.04
CA LEU A 8 0.49 9.44 -13.51
C LEU A 8 1.71 9.31 -12.59
N ALA A 9 1.81 8.22 -11.84
CA ALA A 9 2.97 7.92 -11.01
C ALA A 9 4.25 7.62 -11.82
N LEU A 10 4.15 7.42 -13.14
CA LEU A 10 5.29 7.12 -14.02
C LEU A 10 5.57 8.34 -14.93
N PRO A 11 6.62 9.15 -14.65
CA PRO A 11 6.87 10.38 -15.40
C PRO A 11 7.01 10.18 -16.92
N GLN A 12 7.54 9.03 -17.34
CA GLN A 12 7.78 8.69 -18.74
C GLN A 12 6.55 8.07 -19.46
N HIS A 13 5.46 7.82 -18.74
CA HIS A 13 4.29 7.17 -19.34
C HIS A 13 3.56 8.14 -20.29
N PRO A 14 3.15 7.75 -21.52
CA PRO A 14 2.55 8.68 -22.49
C PRO A 14 1.31 9.44 -21.99
N ILE A 15 0.54 8.81 -21.09
CA ILE A 15 -0.65 9.38 -20.46
C ILE A 15 -0.33 10.47 -19.42
N SER A 16 0.86 10.50 -18.81
CA SER A 16 1.20 11.46 -17.74
C SER A 16 1.15 12.91 -18.23
N HIS A 17 1.48 13.14 -19.51
CA HIS A 17 1.48 14.45 -20.16
C HIS A 17 0.27 14.67 -21.09
N MET A 18 -0.70 13.75 -21.09
CA MET A 18 -1.82 13.82 -22.02
C MET A 18 -2.83 14.89 -21.59
N ILE A 19 -2.80 16.02 -22.29
CA ILE A 19 -3.74 17.14 -22.13
C ILE A 19 -4.64 17.20 -23.37
N LEU A 20 -5.96 17.18 -23.18
CA LEU A 20 -6.90 17.39 -24.29
C LEU A 20 -6.81 18.86 -24.76
N PRO A 21 -6.41 19.15 -26.02
CA PRO A 21 -6.36 20.51 -26.54
C PRO A 21 -7.72 21.22 -26.44
N ALA A 22 -7.70 22.54 -26.24
CA ALA A 22 -8.91 23.34 -26.05
C ALA A 22 -9.90 23.24 -27.24
N THR A 23 -9.37 23.13 -28.47
CA THR A 23 -10.15 22.95 -29.70
C THR A 23 -10.94 21.65 -29.69
N LEU A 24 -10.28 20.54 -29.37
CA LEU A 24 -10.92 19.23 -29.26
C LEU A 24 -11.95 19.21 -28.12
N ARG A 25 -11.64 19.86 -26.99
CA ARG A 25 -12.58 19.98 -25.86
C ARG A 25 -13.88 20.66 -26.26
N ARG A 26 -13.81 21.75 -27.03
CA ARG A 26 -15.00 22.41 -27.59
C ARG A 26 -15.83 21.48 -28.47
N ILE A 27 -15.18 20.65 -29.30
CA ILE A 27 -15.89 19.69 -30.17
C ILE A 27 -16.64 18.65 -29.33
N TYR A 28 -16.00 18.09 -28.30
CA TYR A 28 -16.66 17.14 -27.40
C TYR A 28 -17.83 17.77 -26.63
N ASN A 29 -17.70 19.02 -26.18
CA ASN A 29 -18.79 19.72 -25.49
C ASN A 29 -20.04 19.93 -26.36
N VAL A 30 -19.86 20.13 -27.67
CA VAL A 30 -20.98 20.29 -28.63
C VAL A 30 -21.56 18.93 -29.06
N ARG A 31 -20.87 17.82 -28.79
CA ARG A 31 -21.30 16.46 -29.15
C ARG A 31 -21.38 15.56 -27.92
N PRO A 32 -22.40 15.74 -27.04
CA PRO A 32 -22.50 15.01 -25.78
C PRO A 32 -22.67 13.49 -25.94
N SER A 33 -23.08 13.01 -27.12
CA SER A 33 -23.13 11.58 -27.44
C SER A 33 -21.76 10.95 -27.68
N HIS A 34 -20.70 11.74 -27.86
CA HIS A 34 -19.35 11.24 -28.08
C HIS A 34 -18.63 11.00 -26.75
N ILE A 35 -18.09 9.80 -26.59
CA ILE A 35 -17.35 9.40 -25.39
C ILE A 35 -16.04 10.20 -25.31
N LEU A 36 -15.86 10.98 -24.24
CA LEU A 36 -14.62 11.70 -23.95
C LEU A 36 -13.41 10.75 -23.88
N PRO A 37 -12.18 11.22 -24.17
CA PRO A 37 -10.97 10.43 -23.98
C PRO A 37 -10.82 9.93 -22.54
N PHE A 38 -10.15 8.78 -22.37
CA PHE A 38 -9.99 8.11 -21.07
C PHE A 38 -9.58 9.06 -19.93
N CYS A 39 -8.52 9.86 -20.15
CA CYS A 39 -7.99 10.78 -19.12
C CYS A 39 -9.02 11.83 -18.68
N GLU A 40 -9.82 12.35 -19.62
CA GLU A 40 -10.83 13.36 -19.32
C GLU A 40 -12.02 12.76 -18.55
N ARG A 41 -12.41 11.51 -18.88
CA ARG A 41 -13.43 10.78 -18.10
C ARG A 41 -12.98 10.56 -16.66
N VAL A 42 -11.71 10.17 -16.45
CA VAL A 42 -11.19 9.96 -15.09
C VAL A 42 -11.08 11.28 -14.33
N LYS A 43 -10.66 12.37 -14.96
CA LYS A 43 -10.65 13.71 -14.35
C LYS A 43 -12.04 14.14 -13.87
N SER A 44 -13.08 13.93 -14.68
CA SER A 44 -14.47 14.20 -14.28
C SER A 44 -14.86 13.38 -13.05
N ILE A 45 -14.62 12.06 -13.07
CA ILE A 45 -14.94 11.20 -11.93
C ILE A 45 -14.23 11.65 -10.65
N ILE A 46 -12.96 12.03 -10.74
CA ILE A 46 -12.16 12.52 -9.60
C ILE A 46 -12.77 13.82 -9.05
N HIS A 47 -13.07 14.77 -9.93
CA HIS A 47 -13.71 16.04 -9.57
C HIS A 47 -15.06 15.82 -8.89
N ASP A 48 -15.91 14.96 -9.48
CA ASP A 48 -17.25 14.66 -8.97
C ASP A 48 -17.22 13.86 -7.65
N SER A 49 -16.11 13.16 -7.37
CA SER A 49 -15.91 12.40 -6.13
C SER A 49 -15.30 13.22 -4.99
N GLU A 50 -15.04 14.52 -5.19
CA GLU A 50 -14.34 15.41 -4.24
C GLU A 50 -12.97 14.86 -3.77
N LEU A 51 -12.35 14.00 -4.58
CA LEU A 51 -11.07 13.40 -4.23
C LEU A 51 -9.93 14.34 -4.63
N ASN A 52 -9.42 15.10 -3.66
CA ASN A 52 -8.24 15.94 -3.85
C ASN A 52 -6.95 15.11 -3.78
N PHE A 53 -6.47 14.67 -4.95
CA PHE A 53 -5.12 14.10 -5.07
C PHE A 53 -4.12 15.25 -5.29
N CYS A 54 -3.70 15.91 -4.21
CA CYS A 54 -2.73 17.02 -4.32
C CYS A 54 -1.37 16.56 -4.83
N ASP A 55 -0.91 15.36 -4.45
CA ASP A 55 0.39 14.83 -4.89
C ASP A 55 0.29 13.33 -5.19
N ILE A 56 0.42 12.96 -6.46
CA ILE A 56 0.64 11.57 -6.84
C ILE A 56 2.13 11.33 -6.71
N GLN A 57 2.51 10.50 -5.75
CA GLN A 57 3.91 10.13 -5.57
C GLN A 57 4.42 9.45 -6.85
N THR A 58 5.43 10.06 -7.48
CA THR A 58 6.10 9.47 -8.62
C THR A 58 6.87 8.24 -8.16
N VAL A 59 6.63 7.12 -8.84
CA VAL A 59 7.40 5.90 -8.64
C VAL A 59 8.55 5.93 -9.62
N ASP A 60 9.76 5.95 -9.09
CA ASP A 60 10.92 5.61 -9.89
C ASP A 60 10.95 4.08 -10.05
N LEU A 61 10.74 3.59 -11.28
CA LEU A 61 10.88 2.16 -11.57
C LEU A 61 12.35 1.73 -11.65
N GLN A 62 13.31 2.65 -11.52
CA GLN A 62 14.74 2.34 -11.63
C GLN A 62 15.33 1.59 -10.44
N ILE A 63 14.55 1.16 -9.45
CA ILE A 63 15.17 0.68 -8.22
C ILE A 63 15.93 -0.64 -8.46
N PHE A 64 15.36 -1.60 -9.20
CA PHE A 64 16.08 -2.80 -9.69
C PHE A 64 15.12 -3.57 -10.60
N PRO A 65 15.61 -4.29 -11.62
CA PRO A 65 14.72 -5.14 -12.40
C PRO A 65 14.06 -6.20 -11.50
N PRO A 66 12.86 -6.71 -11.84
CA PRO A 66 12.12 -7.64 -10.98
C PRO A 66 12.89 -8.95 -10.69
N TRP A 67 13.85 -9.32 -11.53
CA TRP A 67 14.74 -10.47 -11.31
C TRP A 67 15.89 -10.19 -10.33
N ASN A 68 16.11 -8.94 -9.91
CA ASN A 68 17.12 -8.53 -8.93
C ASN A 68 16.53 -8.29 -7.53
N ILE A 69 15.28 -8.69 -7.26
CA ILE A 69 14.71 -8.61 -5.92
C ILE A 69 15.49 -9.58 -5.01
N PRO A 70 16.01 -9.14 -3.85
CA PRO A 70 16.69 -10.02 -2.92
C PRO A 70 15.80 -11.22 -2.58
N GLN A 71 16.33 -12.43 -2.74
CA GLN A 71 15.60 -13.64 -2.38
C GLN A 71 15.47 -13.67 -0.85
N PHE A 72 14.25 -13.57 -0.36
CA PHE A 72 13.95 -13.79 1.06
C PHE A 72 13.16 -15.09 1.22
N SER A 73 13.40 -15.77 2.35
CA SER A 73 12.66 -16.97 2.71
C SER A 73 11.42 -16.58 3.51
N PHE A 74 10.25 -16.97 3.02
CA PHE A 74 9.02 -16.87 3.81
C PHE A 74 8.87 -18.12 4.69
N LEU A 75 8.77 -17.91 6.00
CA LEU A 75 8.60 -18.98 6.97
C LEU A 75 7.24 -18.80 7.66
N ASN A 76 6.36 -19.78 7.49
CA ASN A 76 5.07 -19.80 8.15
C ASN A 76 5.01 -20.97 9.14
N PRO A 77 5.28 -20.75 10.45
CA PRO A 77 5.23 -21.82 11.45
C PRO A 77 3.81 -22.38 11.66
N PHE A 78 2.79 -21.74 11.10
CA PHE A 78 1.39 -22.12 11.21
C PHE A 78 0.87 -22.85 9.97
N SER A 79 1.71 -23.10 8.96
CA SER A 79 1.31 -23.83 7.76
C SER A 79 0.79 -25.22 8.13
N GLY A 80 -0.41 -25.57 7.66
CA GLY A 80 -1.04 -26.87 7.93
C GLY A 80 -1.97 -26.91 9.16
N PHE A 81 -2.07 -25.82 9.92
CA PHE A 81 -3.00 -25.70 11.04
C PHE A 81 -4.23 -24.89 10.66
N ASP A 82 -5.40 -25.53 10.68
CA ASP A 82 -6.67 -24.86 10.41
C ASP A 82 -7.13 -24.00 11.60
N LYS A 83 -7.50 -22.74 11.32
CA LYS A 83 -7.84 -21.75 12.35
C LYS A 83 -9.10 -22.11 13.15
N SER A 84 -10.04 -22.82 12.55
CA SER A 84 -11.30 -23.20 13.20
C SER A 84 -11.18 -24.49 14.01
N ARG A 85 -10.24 -25.36 13.64
CA ARG A 85 -10.06 -26.71 14.25
C ARG A 85 -8.89 -26.80 15.23
N THR A 86 -7.98 -25.83 15.21
CA THR A 86 -6.78 -25.85 16.04
C THR A 86 -6.99 -25.04 17.31
N SER A 87 -6.68 -25.64 18.48
CA SER A 87 -6.78 -24.95 19.77
C SER A 87 -5.83 -23.73 19.84
N PRO A 88 -6.25 -22.60 20.43
CA PRO A 88 -5.40 -21.43 20.64
C PRO A 88 -4.06 -21.75 21.32
N VAL A 89 -4.03 -22.74 22.22
CA VAL A 89 -2.82 -23.16 22.93
C VAL A 89 -1.76 -23.70 21.97
N ILE A 90 -2.16 -24.41 20.91
CA ILE A 90 -1.23 -24.93 19.90
C ILE A 90 -0.56 -23.77 19.16
N TYR A 91 -1.32 -22.74 18.77
CA TYR A 91 -0.76 -21.55 18.12
C TYR A 91 0.25 -20.82 19.03
N GLN A 92 -0.05 -20.71 20.33
CA GLN A 92 0.88 -20.13 21.29
C GLN A 92 2.18 -20.93 21.39
N GLN A 93 2.09 -22.26 21.47
CA GLN A 93 3.27 -23.14 21.51
C GLN A 93 4.12 -23.04 20.24
N LEU A 94 3.49 -23.06 19.06
CA LEU A 94 4.19 -22.90 17.78
C LEU A 94 4.90 -21.55 17.70
N PHE A 95 4.24 -20.48 18.13
CA PHE A 95 4.84 -19.15 18.19
C PHE A 95 6.02 -19.09 19.16
N SER A 96 5.89 -19.63 20.37
CA SER A 96 6.97 -19.68 21.37
C SER A 96 8.17 -20.47 20.86
N PHE A 97 7.96 -21.62 20.24
CA PHE A 97 9.03 -22.41 19.63
C PHE A 97 9.72 -21.65 18.49
N HIS A 98 8.94 -21.01 17.61
CA HIS A 98 9.49 -20.17 16.55
C HIS A 98 10.32 -19.00 17.11
N ARG A 99 9.84 -18.31 18.16
CA ARG A 99 10.63 -17.24 18.81
C ARG A 99 11.90 -17.75 19.46
N TYR A 100 11.85 -18.91 20.10
CA TYR A 100 13.05 -19.55 20.66
C TYR A 100 14.08 -19.89 19.58
N ARG A 101 13.63 -20.49 18.46
CA ARG A 101 14.48 -20.87 17.31
C ARG A 101 15.23 -19.70 16.68
N TYR A 102 14.60 -18.52 16.68
CA TYR A 102 15.15 -17.27 16.12
C TYR A 102 15.48 -16.24 17.21
N SER A 103 15.88 -16.69 18.40
CA SER A 103 16.17 -15.82 19.56
C SER A 103 17.30 -14.81 19.32
N SER A 104 18.22 -15.08 18.39
CA SER A 104 19.27 -14.15 17.96
C SER A 104 18.74 -12.95 17.15
N TYR A 105 17.51 -13.03 16.63
CA TYR A 105 16.87 -11.96 15.88
C TYR A 105 15.92 -11.15 16.78
N ARG A 106 15.85 -9.84 16.52
CA ARG A 106 14.90 -8.94 17.18
C ARG A 106 13.54 -9.01 16.48
N PRO A 107 12.46 -9.33 17.19
CA PRO A 107 11.14 -9.47 16.57
C PRO A 107 10.55 -8.08 16.33
N VAL A 108 9.88 -7.92 15.18
CA VAL A 108 9.04 -6.77 14.88
C VAL A 108 7.65 -7.30 14.58
N PHE A 109 6.64 -6.73 15.23
CA PHE A 109 5.24 -7.06 14.98
C PHE A 109 4.56 -5.87 14.34
N THR A 110 3.77 -6.12 13.30
CA THR A 110 3.07 -5.09 12.55
C THR A 110 1.62 -5.48 12.40
N ASP A 111 0.73 -4.50 12.38
CA ASP A 111 -0.71 -4.73 12.17
C ASP A 111 -1.33 -3.53 11.45
N GLY A 112 -2.14 -3.80 10.43
CA GLY A 112 -2.97 -2.82 9.73
C GLY A 112 -4.42 -2.94 10.19
N SER A 113 -5.09 -1.80 10.39
CA SER A 113 -6.48 -1.76 10.83
C SER A 113 -7.35 -0.90 9.92
N LYS A 114 -8.56 -1.37 9.64
CA LYS A 114 -9.60 -0.61 8.92
C LYS A 114 -10.97 -0.85 9.53
N ALA A 115 -11.63 0.24 9.87
CA ALA A 115 -13.04 0.31 10.28
C ALA A 115 -13.73 1.47 9.54
N VAL A 116 -15.04 1.62 9.74
CA VAL A 116 -15.81 2.72 9.13
C VAL A 116 -15.22 4.06 9.56
N GLY A 117 -14.75 4.87 8.60
CA GLY A 117 -14.14 6.18 8.88
C GLY A 117 -12.79 6.14 9.62
N HIS A 118 -12.18 4.95 9.80
CA HIS A 118 -10.92 4.84 10.54
C HIS A 118 -9.96 3.87 9.87
N VAL A 119 -8.76 4.34 9.56
CA VAL A 119 -7.64 3.49 9.11
C VAL A 119 -6.42 3.84 9.95
N GLY A 120 -5.63 2.83 10.30
CA GLY A 120 -4.40 3.04 11.06
C GLY A 120 -3.50 1.81 11.01
N CYS A 121 -2.25 1.98 11.43
CA CYS A 121 -1.32 0.87 11.60
C CYS A 121 -0.60 0.95 12.95
N GLY A 122 -0.14 -0.21 13.42
CA GLY A 122 0.63 -0.38 14.65
C GLY A 122 1.90 -1.18 14.42
N ILE A 123 2.93 -0.86 15.19
CA ILE A 123 4.24 -1.53 15.17
C ILE A 123 4.67 -1.73 16.62
N ILE A 124 5.14 -2.93 16.93
CA ILE A 124 5.78 -3.26 18.19
C ILE A 124 7.21 -3.71 17.88
N PHE A 125 8.18 -3.05 18.49
CA PHE A 125 9.59 -3.36 18.35
C PHE A 125 10.30 -3.19 19.68
N ASP A 126 10.93 -4.25 20.18
CA ASP A 126 11.38 -4.36 21.57
C ASP A 126 10.26 -3.99 22.56
N ALA A 127 10.42 -2.90 23.32
CA ALA A 127 9.45 -2.40 24.28
C ALA A 127 8.61 -1.23 23.72
N ASP A 128 8.91 -0.76 22.52
CA ASP A 128 8.27 0.41 21.93
C ASP A 128 7.03 0.04 21.12
N ILE A 129 5.98 0.83 21.28
CA ILE A 129 4.72 0.71 20.55
C ILE A 129 4.50 1.99 19.76
N SER A 130 4.54 1.90 18.43
CA SER A 130 4.23 3.00 17.51
C SER A 130 2.88 2.78 16.86
N ARG A 131 2.07 3.83 16.77
CA ARG A 131 0.74 3.79 16.14
C ARG A 131 0.55 5.01 15.25
N PHE A 132 0.03 4.81 14.05
CA PHE A 132 -0.17 5.87 13.07
C PHE A 132 -1.60 5.88 12.56
N ARG A 133 -2.20 7.07 12.52
CA ARG A 133 -3.49 7.28 11.85
C ARG A 133 -3.24 7.50 10.37
N LEU A 134 -3.95 6.75 9.54
CA LEU A 134 -3.87 6.83 8.09
C LEU A 134 -5.13 7.45 7.52
N HIS A 135 -5.06 7.91 6.28
CA HIS A 135 -6.21 8.49 5.60
C HIS A 135 -7.32 7.44 5.42
N THR A 136 -8.58 7.84 5.59
CA THR A 136 -9.75 6.93 5.61
C THR A 136 -9.97 6.21 4.27
N SER A 137 -9.47 6.77 3.18
CA SER A 137 -9.51 6.15 1.84
C SER A 137 -8.59 4.93 1.71
N PHE A 138 -7.60 4.75 2.59
CA PHE A 138 -6.63 3.66 2.47
C PHE A 138 -7.31 2.30 2.66
N SER A 139 -6.87 1.30 1.89
CA SER A 139 -7.34 -0.07 2.03
C SER A 139 -6.70 -0.76 3.24
N ILE A 140 -7.25 -1.90 3.67
CA ILE A 140 -6.62 -2.72 4.70
C ILE A 140 -5.22 -3.18 4.26
N LEU A 141 -5.07 -3.59 3.00
CA LEU A 141 -3.77 -3.96 2.42
C LEU A 141 -2.77 -2.81 2.48
N THR A 142 -3.20 -1.59 2.18
CA THR A 142 -2.34 -0.41 2.25
C THR A 142 -1.90 -0.14 3.69
N ALA A 143 -2.79 -0.30 4.66
CA ALA A 143 -2.46 -0.15 6.07
C ALA A 143 -1.38 -1.16 6.53
N GLU A 144 -1.49 -2.42 6.10
CA GLU A 144 -0.48 -3.46 6.33
C GLU A 144 0.86 -3.16 5.64
N LEU A 145 0.84 -2.67 4.39
CA LEU A 145 2.09 -2.31 3.72
C LEU A 145 2.78 -1.10 4.37
N VAL A 146 2.00 -0.12 4.81
CA VAL A 146 2.52 1.06 5.53
C VAL A 146 3.07 0.65 6.90
N SER A 147 2.45 -0.30 7.61
CA SER A 147 2.96 -0.82 8.88
C SER A 147 4.34 -1.46 8.71
N ILE A 148 4.53 -2.28 7.66
CA ILE A 148 5.81 -2.90 7.30
C ILE A 148 6.85 -1.83 6.90
N PHE A 149 6.46 -0.86 6.09
CA PHE A 149 7.35 0.22 5.66
C PHE A 149 7.90 1.01 6.85
N TYR A 150 7.02 1.46 7.76
CA TYR A 150 7.44 2.16 8.96
C TYR A 150 8.24 1.28 9.92
N ALA A 151 7.95 -0.02 9.99
CA ALA A 151 8.75 -0.96 10.78
C ALA A 151 10.20 -1.00 10.30
N LEU A 152 10.43 -1.08 8.98
CA LEU A 152 11.77 -1.03 8.40
C LEU A 152 12.47 0.29 8.67
N GLN A 153 11.74 1.42 8.63
CA GLN A 153 12.31 2.72 8.98
C GLN A 153 12.75 2.76 10.44
N ILE A 154 11.93 2.26 11.38
CA ILE A 154 12.24 2.22 12.81
C ILE A 154 13.47 1.35 13.08
N VAL A 155 13.55 0.17 12.44
CA VAL A 155 14.68 -0.76 12.60
C VAL A 155 15.99 -0.14 12.12
N ASN A 156 15.94 0.68 11.06
CA ASN A 156 17.11 1.32 10.46
C ASN A 156 17.50 2.67 11.11
N ARG A 157 16.76 3.15 12.12
CA ARG A 157 17.16 4.38 12.83
C ARG A 157 18.44 4.13 13.63
N PRO A 158 19.44 5.01 13.55
CA PRO A 158 20.62 4.92 14.39
C PRO A 158 20.21 5.04 15.85
N ARG A 159 20.72 4.15 16.71
CA ARG A 159 20.56 4.27 18.16
C ARG A 159 21.50 5.37 18.65
N VAL A 160 20.94 6.35 19.35
CA VAL A 160 21.69 7.40 20.08
C VAL A 160 22.36 6.78 21.30
#